data_AF-A0A5F1ZRZ9-F1
#
_entry.id   AF-A0A5F1ZRZ9-F1
#
_cell.length_a   1.000
_cell.length_b   1.000
_cell.length_c   1.000
_cell.angle_alpha   90.00
_cell.angle_beta   90.00
_cell.angle_gamma   90.00
#
_symmetry.space_group_name_H-M   'P 1'
#
loop_
_entity.id
_entity.type
_entity.pdbx_description
1 polymer ?
#
loop_
_entity_poly.entity_id
_entity_poly.type
_entity_poly.pdbx_seq_one_letter_code
_entity_poly.pdbx_strand_id
1 'polypeptide(L)'
;MEFSPKTRLRTHRYIGILSLLFLFLRPLADIFNYYNISPFALESIYLGRIGAIFGALAFFTGGGLGNYLSEEKSKLAEIHTIVILAGLLLQIPILAEAQSNFLLNSVSALGLVFLIVGWVLGRRVFPNRKRILPF
;
A
#
# COMPACT_ATOMS: atom_id res chain seq x y z
N MET A 1 -19.27 -14.69 -11.99
CA MET A 1 -17.95 -15.37 -11.97
C MET A 1 -17.36 -15.17 -10.59
N GLU A 2 -17.26 -16.22 -9.78
CA GLU A 2 -16.51 -16.14 -8.52
C GLU A 2 -15.01 -16.13 -8.82
N PHE A 3 -14.28 -15.14 -8.29
CA PHE A 3 -12.83 -15.11 -8.40
C PHE A 3 -12.23 -16.16 -7.49
N SER A 4 -11.44 -17.09 -8.06
CA SER A 4 -10.72 -18.07 -7.23
C SER A 4 -9.81 -17.37 -6.21
N PRO A 5 -9.60 -17.95 -5.02
CA PRO A 5 -8.76 -17.33 -3.98
C PRO A 5 -7.35 -17.01 -4.50
N LYS A 6 -6.80 -17.85 -5.40
CA LYS A 6 -5.51 -17.63 -6.06
C LYS A 6 -5.50 -16.37 -6.92
N THR A 7 -6.55 -16.16 -7.71
CA THR A 7 -6.70 -14.97 -8.54
C THR A 7 -6.84 -13.73 -7.67
N ARG A 8 -7.67 -13.83 -6.61
CA ARG A 8 -7.89 -12.74 -5.67
C ARG A 8 -6.60 -12.30 -4.95
N LEU A 9 -5.80 -13.27 -4.47
CA LEU A 9 -4.47 -13.01 -3.90
C LEU A 9 -3.52 -12.36 -4.91
N ARG A 10 -3.54 -12.80 -6.18
CA ARG A 10 -2.70 -12.23 -7.24
C ARG A 10 -3.08 -10.77 -7.52
N THR A 11 -4.37 -10.48 -7.62
CA THR A 11 -4.91 -9.14 -7.79
C THR A 11 -4.55 -8.24 -6.61
N HIS A 12 -4.83 -8.66 -5.38
CA HIS A 12 -4.44 -7.94 -4.16
C HIS A 12 -2.96 -7.56 -4.17
N ARG A 13 -2.09 -8.51 -4.51
CA ARG A 13 -0.65 -8.28 -4.56
C ARG A 13 -0.26 -7.25 -5.62
N TYR A 14 -0.76 -7.37 -6.86
CA TYR A 14 -0.38 -6.43 -7.91
C TYR A 14 -0.88 -5.02 -7.62
N ILE A 15 -2.13 -4.89 -7.18
CA ILE A 15 -2.70 -3.60 -6.79
C ILE A 15 -1.92 -3.03 -5.59
N GLY A 16 -1.59 -3.86 -4.59
CA GLY A 16 -0.78 -3.44 -3.44
C GLY A 16 0.63 -2.97 -3.82
N ILE A 17 1.29 -3.63 -4.77
CA ILE A 17 2.60 -3.18 -5.29
C ILE A 17 2.47 -1.82 -5.97
N LEU A 18 1.45 -1.64 -6.82
CA LEU A 18 1.21 -0.37 -7.49
C LEU A 18 0.94 0.74 -6.48
N SER A 19 0.11 0.47 -5.47
CA SER A 19 -0.15 1.41 -4.37
C SER A 19 1.14 1.88 -3.71
N LEU A 20 2.00 0.96 -3.28
CA LEU A 20 3.28 1.30 -2.66
C LEU A 20 4.16 2.08 -3.62
N LEU A 21 4.31 1.64 -4.87
CA LEU A 21 5.13 2.31 -5.87
C LEU A 21 4.73 3.79 -6.01
N PHE A 22 3.45 4.07 -6.19
CA PHE A 22 2.95 5.45 -6.31
C PHE A 22 3.15 6.28 -5.04
N LEU A 23 2.92 5.69 -3.86
CA LEU A 23 3.12 6.37 -2.58
C LEU A 23 4.60 6.70 -2.30
N PHE A 24 5.53 5.81 -2.69
CA PHE A 24 6.97 6.06 -2.58
C PHE A 24 7.51 7.00 -3.66
N LEU A 25 6.90 7.02 -4.85
CA LEU A 25 7.27 7.97 -5.91
C LEU A 25 6.86 9.40 -5.58
N ARG A 26 5.81 9.61 -4.76
CA ARG A 26 5.38 10.96 -4.36
C ARG A 26 6.53 11.82 -3.78
N PRO A 27 7.20 11.43 -2.67
CA PRO A 27 8.27 12.24 -2.11
C PRO A 27 9.47 12.38 -3.07
N LEU A 28 9.70 11.42 -3.98
CA LEU A 28 10.71 11.55 -5.02
C LEU A 28 10.34 12.64 -6.05
N ALA A 29 9.06 12.71 -6.44
CA ALA A 29 8.57 13.77 -7.32
C ALA A 29 8.72 15.16 -6.65
N ASP A 30 8.43 15.28 -5.35
CA ASP A 30 8.66 16.51 -4.60
C ASP A 30 10.13 16.94 -4.63
N ILE A 31 11.06 15.99 -4.46
CA ILE A 31 12.50 16.24 -4.52
C ILE A 31 12.93 16.67 -5.94
N PHE A 32 12.49 15.96 -6.99
CA PHE A 32 12.84 16.31 -8.37
C PHE A 32 12.31 17.67 -8.80
N ASN A 33 11.09 18.03 -8.38
CA ASN A 33 10.50 19.34 -8.62
C ASN A 33 11.28 20.43 -7.88
N TYR A 34 11.70 20.19 -6.63
CA TYR A 34 12.52 21.15 -5.87
C TYR A 34 13.85 21.48 -6.57
N TYR A 35 14.52 20.47 -7.16
CA TYR A 35 15.77 20.67 -7.87
C TYR A 35 15.61 21.04 -9.36
N ASN A 36 14.38 21.25 -9.86
CA ASN A 36 14.08 21.50 -11.28
C ASN A 36 14.70 20.47 -12.24
N ILE A 37 14.80 19.20 -11.81
CA ILE A 37 15.43 18.12 -12.59
C ILE A 37 14.46 17.56 -13.64
N SER A 38 13.14 17.69 -13.41
CA SER A 38 12.13 17.12 -14.30
C SER A 38 11.62 18.18 -15.31
N PRO A 39 11.66 17.92 -16.63
CA PRO A 39 11.08 18.80 -17.64
C PRO A 39 9.54 18.85 -17.58
N PHE A 40 8.93 17.89 -16.86
CA PHE A 40 7.50 17.86 -16.59
C PHE A 40 7.28 18.07 -15.09
N ALA A 41 6.52 19.10 -14.71
CA ALA A 41 6.05 19.28 -13.34
C ALA A 41 5.08 18.15 -13.00
N LEU A 42 5.62 17.00 -12.57
CA LEU A 42 4.80 15.89 -12.14
C LEU A 42 4.22 16.27 -10.79
N GLU A 43 2.92 16.57 -10.75
CA GLU A 43 2.25 16.92 -9.50
C GLU A 43 2.24 15.70 -8.56
N SER A 44 3.12 15.75 -7.56
CA SER A 44 3.32 14.69 -6.57
C SER A 44 2.00 14.29 -5.91
N ILE A 45 1.11 15.25 -5.65
CA ILE A 45 -0.20 15.00 -5.04
C ILE A 45 -1.03 13.97 -5.81
N TYR A 46 -1.00 13.97 -7.15
CA TYR A 46 -1.74 12.99 -7.95
C TYR A 46 -1.13 11.60 -7.83
N LEU A 47 0.19 11.47 -7.79
CA LEU A 47 0.84 10.18 -7.52
C LEU A 47 0.39 9.63 -6.18
N GLY A 48 0.40 10.47 -5.14
CA GLY A 48 -0.02 10.08 -3.81
C GLY A 48 -1.48 9.63 -3.76
N ARG A 49 -2.40 10.37 -4.41
CA ARG A 49 -3.83 10.02 -4.47
C ARG A 49 -4.07 8.72 -5.24
N ILE A 50 -3.42 8.53 -6.39
CA ILE A 50 -3.49 7.27 -7.17
C ILE A 50 -2.99 6.10 -6.31
N GLY A 51 -1.87 6.29 -5.62
CA GLY A 51 -1.32 5.30 -4.69
C GLY A 51 -2.29 4.94 -3.57
N ALA A 52 -2.95 5.93 -2.95
CA ALA A 52 -3.95 5.72 -1.91
C ALA A 52 -5.19 4.98 -2.42
N ILE A 53 -5.69 5.32 -3.61
CA ILE A 53 -6.81 4.63 -4.28
C ILE A 53 -6.46 3.15 -4.52
N PHE A 54 -5.27 2.86 -5.06
CA PHE A 54 -4.82 1.48 -5.19
C PHE A 54 -4.68 0.80 -3.83
N GLY A 55 -4.28 1.52 -2.78
CA GLY A 55 -4.21 0.99 -1.42
C GLY A 55 -5.57 0.52 -0.92
N ALA A 56 -6.60 1.33 -1.12
CA ALA A 56 -7.99 0.98 -0.80
C ALA A 56 -8.48 -0.22 -1.62
N LEU A 57 -8.21 -0.25 -2.93
CA LEU A 57 -8.56 -1.40 -3.79
C LEU A 57 -7.82 -2.68 -3.37
N ALA A 58 -6.56 -2.57 -2.96
CA ALA A 58 -5.80 -3.69 -2.41
C ALA A 58 -6.45 -4.20 -1.12
N PHE A 59 -6.91 -3.32 -0.23
CA PHE A 59 -7.63 -3.73 0.98
C PHE A 59 -8.87 -4.57 0.66
N PHE A 60 -9.74 -4.09 -0.24
CA PHE A 60 -10.95 -4.84 -0.62
C PHE A 60 -10.64 -6.20 -1.28
N THR A 61 -9.62 -6.26 -2.12
CA THR A 61 -9.21 -7.52 -2.76
C THR A 61 -8.48 -8.46 -1.81
N GLY A 62 -7.85 -7.94 -0.75
CA GLY A 62 -7.19 -8.74 0.30
C GLY A 62 -8.15 -9.30 1.34
N GLY A 63 -9.31 -8.66 1.52
CA GLY A 63 -10.33 -9.07 2.48
C GLY A 63 -10.70 -10.55 2.37
N GLY A 64 -10.79 -11.22 3.52
CA GLY A 64 -11.17 -12.64 3.61
C GLY A 64 -10.13 -13.65 3.11
N LEU A 65 -8.94 -13.22 2.66
CA LEU A 65 -7.87 -14.16 2.30
C LEU A 65 -7.28 -14.88 3.51
N GLY A 66 -7.42 -14.32 4.72
CA GLY A 66 -7.00 -14.92 5.98
C GLY A 66 -7.73 -16.24 6.30
N ASN A 67 -8.97 -16.40 5.84
CA ASN A 67 -9.79 -17.59 6.09
C ASN A 67 -9.24 -18.87 5.45
N TYR A 68 -8.32 -18.74 4.48
CA TYR A 68 -7.67 -19.87 3.82
C TYR A 68 -6.30 -20.21 4.44
N LEU A 69 -5.95 -19.59 5.56
CA LEU A 69 -4.67 -19.76 6.24
C LEU A 69 -4.84 -20.57 7.52
N SER A 70 -3.74 -21.15 8.01
CA SER A 70 -3.67 -21.63 9.38
C SER A 70 -3.88 -20.48 10.36
N GLU A 71 -4.39 -20.76 11.56
CA GLU A 71 -4.70 -19.74 12.58
C GLU A 71 -3.55 -18.75 12.85
N GLU A 72 -2.32 -19.26 13.01
CA GLU A 72 -1.13 -18.42 13.20
C GLU A 72 -0.89 -17.45 12.03
N LYS A 73 -1.10 -17.92 10.80
CA LYS A 73 -0.92 -17.13 9.58
C LYS A 73 -2.08 -16.16 9.36
N SER A 74 -3.30 -16.51 9.78
CA SER A 74 -4.43 -15.58 9.80
C SER A 74 -4.19 -14.42 10.75
N LYS A 75 -3.72 -14.69 11.98
CA LYS A 75 -3.32 -13.66 12.96
C LYS A 75 -2.24 -12.73 12.39
N LEU A 76 -1.23 -13.29 11.71
CA LEU A 76 -0.22 -12.49 11.02
C LEU A 76 -0.80 -11.64 9.87
N ALA A 77 -1.80 -12.16 9.14
CA ALA A 77 -2.49 -11.43 8.08
C ALA A 77 -3.32 -10.26 8.63
N GLU A 78 -3.94 -10.42 9.80
CA GLU A 78 -4.63 -9.35 10.51
C GLU A 78 -3.67 -8.24 10.92
N ILE A 79 -2.53 -8.59 11.54
CA ILE A 79 -1.49 -7.62 11.90
C ILE A 79 -0.97 -6.88 10.66
N HIS A 80 -0.69 -7.61 9.58
CA HIS A 80 -0.32 -7.02 8.28
C HIS A 80 -1.36 -5.99 7.82
N THR A 81 -2.65 -6.35 7.90
CA THR A 81 -3.77 -5.51 7.47
C THR A 81 -3.87 -4.24 8.30
N ILE A 82 -3.80 -4.35 9.62
CA ILE A 82 -3.83 -3.21 10.55
C ILE A 82 -2.66 -2.26 10.26
N VAL A 83 -1.44 -2.80 10.11
CA VAL A 83 -0.24 -1.99 9.86
C VAL A 83 -0.32 -1.27 8.50
N ILE A 84 -0.78 -1.94 7.44
CA ILE A 84 -0.98 -1.31 6.13
C ILE A 84 -2.06 -0.23 6.19
N LEU A 85 -3.20 -0.50 6.83
CA LEU A 85 -4.28 0.48 6.98
C LEU A 85 -3.81 1.71 7.76
N ALA A 86 -3.09 1.53 8.86
CA ALA A 86 -2.50 2.63 9.60
C ALA A 86 -1.54 3.44 8.72
N GLY A 87 -0.67 2.77 7.96
CA GLY A 87 0.22 3.43 7.01
C GLY A 87 -0.49 4.23 5.93
N LEU A 88 -1.60 3.71 5.38
CA LEU A 88 -2.46 4.40 4.40
C LEU A 88 -3.19 5.60 5.02
N LEU A 89 -3.75 5.45 6.23
CA LEU A 89 -4.42 6.54 6.95
C LEU A 89 -3.48 7.71 7.21
N LEU A 90 -2.23 7.43 7.58
CA LEU A 90 -1.20 8.45 7.78
C LEU A 90 -0.79 9.18 6.48
N GLN A 91 -1.16 8.67 5.30
CA GLN A 91 -1.01 9.41 4.04
C GLN A 91 -2.12 10.43 3.82
N ILE A 92 -3.31 10.24 4.37
CA ILE A 92 -4.49 11.06 4.05
C ILE A 92 -4.26 12.56 4.26
N PRO A 93 -3.68 13.03 5.40
CA PRO A 93 -3.58 14.46 5.67
C PRO A 93 -2.81 15.23 4.59
N ILE A 94 -1.65 14.71 4.16
CA ILE A 94 -0.83 15.37 3.13
C ILE A 94 -1.45 15.27 1.72
N LEU A 95 -2.35 14.32 1.48
CA LEU A 95 -3.05 14.17 0.20
C LEU A 95 -4.31 15.04 0.08
N ALA A 96 -4.82 15.51 1.22
CA ALA A 96 -5.96 16.42 1.31
C ALA A 96 -5.54 17.89 1.14
N GLU A 97 -4.30 18.23 1.52
CA GLU A 97 -3.78 19.59 1.44
C GLU A 97 -3.13 19.90 0.08
N ALA A 98 -3.35 21.12 -0.42
CA ALA A 98 -2.72 21.60 -1.66
C ALA A 98 -1.32 22.21 -1.42
N GLN A 99 -1.04 22.64 -0.18
CA GLN A 99 0.22 23.28 0.18
C GLN A 99 1.10 22.32 0.98
N SER A 100 2.41 22.41 0.75
CA SER A 100 3.38 21.61 1.49
C SER A 100 3.47 22.07 2.94
N ASN A 101 3.26 21.15 3.87
CA ASN A 101 3.38 21.38 5.31
C ASN A 101 4.38 20.38 5.90
N PHE A 102 5.37 20.87 6.65
CA PHE A 102 6.43 20.04 7.24
C PHE A 102 5.88 18.95 8.17
N LEU A 103 4.89 19.29 9.00
CA LEU A 103 4.29 18.37 9.96
C LEU A 103 3.53 17.26 9.22
N LEU A 104 2.76 17.60 8.19
CA LEU A 104 2.03 16.62 7.37
C LEU A 104 2.96 15.70 6.58
N ASN A 105 4.07 16.23 6.08
CA ASN A 105 5.11 15.42 5.46
C ASN A 105 5.76 14.45 6.45
N SER A 106 6.00 14.89 7.69
CA SER A 106 6.55 14.03 8.75
C SER A 106 5.58 12.89 9.12
N VAL A 107 4.29 13.20 9.26
CA VAL A 107 3.24 12.19 9.49
C VAL A 107 3.18 11.19 8.33
N SER A 108 3.25 11.68 7.10
CA SER A 108 3.26 10.83 5.92
C SER A 108 4.51 9.95 5.83
N ALA A 109 5.69 10.46 6.20
CA ALA A 109 6.92 9.68 6.27
C ALA A 109 6.80 8.54 7.29
N LEU A 110 6.22 8.78 8.46
CA LEU A 110 5.89 7.72 9.42
C LEU A 110 4.93 6.70 8.82
N GLY A 111 3.93 7.17 8.05
CA GLY A 111 3.04 6.30 7.30
C GLY A 111 3.77 5.41 6.29
N LEU A 112 4.79 5.94 5.59
CA LEU A 112 5.61 5.15 4.68
C LEU A 112 6.37 4.05 5.43
N VAL A 113 6.87 4.31 6.64
CA VAL A 113 7.50 3.28 7.49
C VAL A 113 6.51 2.14 7.78
N PHE A 114 5.28 2.47 8.19
CA PHE A 114 4.24 1.46 8.41
C PHE A 114 3.91 0.68 7.14
N LEU A 115 3.87 1.33 5.98
CA LEU A 115 3.66 0.64 4.70
C LEU A 115 4.80 -0.35 4.37
N ILE A 116 6.06 -0.01 4.66
CA ILE A 116 7.20 -0.94 4.49
C ILE A 116 7.06 -2.14 5.43
N VAL A 117 6.80 -1.88 6.72
CA VAL A 117 6.66 -2.94 7.73
C VAL A 117 5.50 -3.86 7.35
N GLY A 118 4.34 -3.29 7.02
CA GLY A 118 3.19 -4.02 6.53
C GLY A 118 3.54 -4.86 5.31
N TRP A 119 4.20 -4.29 4.30
CA TRP A 119 4.60 -5.03 3.10
C TRP A 119 5.48 -6.25 3.43
N VAL A 120 6.47 -6.08 4.31
CA VAL A 120 7.35 -7.17 4.77
C VAL A 120 6.54 -8.26 5.49
N LEU A 121 5.60 -7.89 6.37
CA LEU A 121 4.70 -8.84 7.03
C LEU A 121 3.88 -9.63 6.00
N GLY A 122 3.33 -8.96 4.97
CA GLY A 122 2.53 -9.60 3.92
C GLY A 122 3.31 -10.68 3.15
N ARG A 123 4.63 -10.53 2.99
CA ARG A 123 5.49 -11.56 2.40
C ARG A 123 5.60 -12.82 3.26
N ARG A 124 5.48 -12.68 4.58
CA ARG A 124 5.54 -13.79 5.54
C ARG A 124 4.20 -14.50 5.70
N VAL A 125 3.09 -13.84 5.38
CA VAL A 125 1.73 -14.42 5.36
C VAL A 125 1.60 -15.47 4.24
N PHE A 126 2.03 -15.13 3.02
CA PHE A 126 1.94 -16.01 1.85
C PHE A 126 3.32 -16.39 1.27
N PRO A 127 4.11 -17.23 1.96
CA PRO A 127 5.46 -17.57 1.52
C PRO A 127 5.47 -18.43 0.25
N ASN A 128 4.49 -19.35 0.08
CA ASN A 128 4.45 -20.28 -1.05
C ASN A 128 3.07 -20.35 -1.75
N ARG A 129 2.93 -19.61 -2.84
CA ARG A 129 1.66 -19.24 -3.50
C ARG A 129 0.86 -20.41 -4.09
N LYS A 130 1.50 -21.54 -4.37
CA LYS A 130 0.89 -22.68 -5.08
C LYS A 130 0.16 -23.67 -4.16
N ARG A 131 0.53 -23.76 -2.88
CA ARG A 131 0.05 -24.82 -1.96
C ARG A 131 -1.05 -24.39 -0.98
N ILE A 132 -1.22 -23.08 -0.75
CA ILE A 132 -1.96 -22.61 0.42
C ILE A 132 -3.45 -22.38 0.12
N LEU A 133 -3.80 -22.08 -1.14
CA LEU A 133 -5.16 -21.71 -1.50
C LEU A 133 -5.85 -22.83 -2.29
N PRO A 134 -7.11 -23.17 -1.96
CA PRO A 134 -7.91 -24.09 -2.75
C PRO A 134 -8.08 -23.55 -4.19
N PHE A 135 -8.33 -24.46 -5.14
CA PHE A 135 -8.44 -24.14 -6.56
C PHE A 135 -9.61 -23.21 -6.86
#